data_AF-A0A529GH49-F1
#
_entry.id   AF-A0A529GH49-F1
#
_cell.length_a   1.000
_cell.length_b   1.000
_cell.length_c   1.000
_cell.angle_alpha   90.00
_cell.angle_beta   90.00
_cell.angle_gamma   90.00
#
_symmetry.space_group_name_H-M   'P 1'
#
loop_
_entity.id
_entity.type
_entity.pdbx_description
1 polymer ?
#
loop_
_entity_poly.entity_id
_entity_poly.type
_entity_poly.pdbx_seq_one_letter_code
_entity_poly.pdbx_strand_id
1 'polypeptide(L)'
;MGSMNFALFPMLDKPREWQHEWEPKLLEATRDTIFRNTFADMETVLEKLGKGCGTRFEFECYDVGHLYSLAHLRDRELVSGPLFLQFVLGILGGIGPDPDNLIHMKRIADKLFGDSYQFSVLAAGRHQMPLISIAAAMGGNVRVGLEDSLYDGRQLAKSNADQVRRIRSVLDGLSLEVATPAEAREMLALKGGDRVAF
;
A
#
# COMPACT_ATOMS: atom_id res chain seq x y z
N MET A 1 5.57 -4.72 6.13
CA MET A 1 5.46 -6.06 6.76
C MET A 1 6.70 -6.96 6.55
N GLY A 2 7.89 -6.39 6.52
CA GLY A 2 9.15 -7.15 6.38
C GLY A 2 10.29 -6.24 5.95
N SER A 3 11.53 -6.62 6.28
CA SER A 3 12.72 -5.91 5.82
C SER A 3 13.00 -6.26 4.35
N MET A 4 13.32 -5.27 3.54
CA MET A 4 13.59 -5.46 2.10
C MET A 4 14.52 -4.39 1.55
N ASN A 5 15.10 -4.66 0.37
CA ASN A 5 15.65 -3.58 -0.45
C ASN A 5 14.49 -2.70 -0.91
N PHE A 6 14.69 -1.38 -0.89
CA PHE A 6 13.74 -0.41 -1.41
C PHE A 6 14.50 0.59 -2.27
N ALA A 7 14.67 0.24 -3.55
CA ALA A 7 15.60 0.93 -4.42
C ALA A 7 14.89 1.97 -5.32
N LEU A 8 15.32 3.22 -5.20
CA LEU A 8 14.88 4.35 -6.01
C LEU A 8 16.01 4.93 -6.88
N PHE A 9 17.26 4.52 -6.65
CA PHE A 9 18.43 4.99 -7.40
C PHE A 9 18.32 4.90 -8.93
N PRO A 10 17.57 3.96 -9.57
CA PRO A 10 17.41 3.98 -11.03
C PRO A 10 16.73 5.24 -11.56
N MET A 11 16.07 6.04 -10.70
CA MET A 11 15.56 7.36 -11.08
C MET A 11 16.66 8.34 -11.51
N LEU A 12 17.92 8.09 -11.13
CA LEU A 12 19.11 8.85 -11.53
C LEU A 12 19.55 8.57 -12.97
N ASP A 13 19.13 7.45 -13.57
CA ASP A 13 19.51 7.08 -14.94
C ASP A 13 18.93 8.04 -16.00
N LYS A 14 17.93 8.84 -15.61
CA LYS A 14 17.32 9.84 -16.46
C LYS A 14 17.91 11.23 -16.14
N PRO A 15 18.40 11.98 -17.14
CA PRO A 15 18.86 13.34 -16.93
C PRO A 15 17.76 14.22 -16.32
N ARG A 16 18.08 14.94 -15.24
CA ARG A 16 17.18 15.84 -14.53
C ARG A 16 17.97 17.02 -13.97
N GLU A 17 17.30 18.17 -13.88
CA GLU A 17 17.75 19.28 -13.05
C GLU A 17 17.22 19.05 -11.62
N TRP A 18 18.10 19.19 -10.63
CA TRP A 18 17.77 19.04 -9.22
C TRP A 18 17.70 20.42 -8.59
N GLN A 19 16.63 20.70 -7.85
CA GLN A 19 16.47 21.98 -7.16
C GLN A 19 17.35 22.05 -5.91
N HIS A 20 17.56 20.91 -5.26
CA HIS A 20 18.30 20.77 -4.04
C HIS A 20 19.33 19.64 -4.13
N GLU A 21 20.50 19.87 -3.53
CA GLU A 21 21.59 18.88 -3.54
C GLU A 21 21.25 17.56 -2.85
N TRP A 22 20.28 17.56 -1.93
CA TRP A 22 19.91 16.35 -1.19
C TRP A 22 19.12 15.36 -2.03
N GLU A 23 18.43 15.80 -3.10
CA GLU A 23 17.56 14.95 -3.91
C GLU A 23 18.32 13.79 -4.57
N PRO A 24 19.40 14.02 -5.36
CA PRO A 24 20.15 12.92 -5.94
C PRO A 24 20.92 12.10 -4.90
N LYS A 25 21.35 12.72 -3.79
CA LYS A 25 22.01 12.02 -2.67
C LYS A 25 21.06 11.04 -1.99
N LEU A 26 19.80 11.43 -1.79
CA LEU A 26 18.75 10.56 -1.24
C LEU A 26 18.49 9.37 -2.16
N LEU A 27 18.35 9.61 -3.47
CA LEU A 27 18.11 8.52 -4.43
C LEU A 27 19.27 7.53 -4.45
N GLU A 28 20.53 8.01 -4.50
CA GLU A 28 21.70 7.13 -4.52
C GLU A 28 21.83 6.32 -3.23
N ALA A 29 21.53 6.91 -2.06
CA ALA A 29 21.52 6.22 -0.77
C ALA A 29 20.52 5.04 -0.70
N THR A 30 19.54 4.95 -1.61
CA THR A 30 18.66 3.78 -1.67
C THR A 30 19.33 2.54 -2.25
N ARG A 31 20.54 2.65 -2.82
CA ARG A 31 21.31 1.51 -3.34
C ARG A 31 21.84 0.59 -2.24
N ASP A 32 22.18 1.16 -1.08
CA ASP A 32 22.82 0.48 0.05
C ASP A 32 21.98 0.49 1.34
N THR A 33 20.80 1.11 1.31
CA THR A 33 19.88 1.17 2.45
C THR A 33 18.85 0.04 2.43
N ILE A 34 18.71 -0.67 3.55
CA ILE A 34 17.62 -1.62 3.77
C ILE A 34 16.43 -0.89 4.38
N PHE A 35 15.24 -1.06 3.81
CA PHE A 35 14.01 -0.65 4.47
C PHE A 35 13.68 -1.65 5.58
N ARG A 36 14.20 -1.38 6.77
CA ARG A 36 14.19 -2.30 7.91
C ARG A 36 12.84 -2.34 8.62
N ASN A 37 12.24 -3.54 8.67
CA ASN A 37 11.07 -3.86 9.48
C ASN A 37 11.21 -5.29 10.03
N THR A 38 12.06 -5.47 11.05
CA THR A 38 12.23 -6.78 11.70
C THR A 38 10.96 -7.16 12.48
N PHE A 39 10.84 -8.44 12.89
CA PHE A 39 9.72 -8.85 13.73
C PHE A 39 9.65 -8.07 15.05
N ALA A 40 10.80 -7.79 15.69
CA ALA A 40 10.84 -6.98 16.91
C ALA A 40 10.36 -5.53 16.67
N ASP A 41 10.69 -4.95 15.50
CA ASP A 41 10.22 -3.62 15.12
C ASP A 41 8.68 -3.64 14.95
N MET A 42 8.15 -4.64 14.25
CA MET A 42 6.70 -4.83 14.05
C MET A 42 5.95 -5.07 15.37
N GLU A 43 6.46 -5.93 16.25
CA GLU A 43 5.89 -6.17 17.58
C GLU A 43 5.83 -4.88 18.41
N THR A 44 6.89 -4.08 18.37
CA THR A 44 6.95 -2.79 19.08
C THR A 44 5.89 -1.82 18.57
N VAL A 45 5.70 -1.74 17.25
CA VAL A 45 4.68 -0.87 16.63
C VAL A 45 3.27 -1.32 16.99
N LEU A 46 2.99 -2.63 16.90
CA LEU A 46 1.68 -3.20 17.22
C LEU A 46 1.31 -2.97 18.69
N GLU A 47 2.27 -3.12 19.60
CA GLU A 47 2.04 -2.88 21.03
C GLU A 47 1.81 -1.39 21.30
N LYS A 48 2.75 -0.53 20.90
CA LYS A 48 2.70 0.89 21.24
C LYS A 48 1.57 1.64 20.55
N LEU A 49 1.42 1.46 19.25
CA LEU A 49 0.42 2.19 18.47
C LEU A 49 -0.92 1.47 18.46
N GLY A 50 -0.91 0.14 18.32
CA GLY A 50 -2.13 -0.66 18.26
C GLY A 50 -2.83 -0.68 19.62
N LYS A 51 -2.27 -1.39 20.60
CA LYS A 51 -2.88 -1.48 21.94
C LYS A 51 -2.78 -0.16 22.70
N GLY A 52 -1.64 0.53 22.62
CA GLY A 52 -1.40 1.77 23.37
C GLY A 52 -2.20 2.98 22.88
N CYS A 53 -2.57 3.06 21.59
CA CYS A 53 -3.26 4.24 21.03
C CYS A 53 -4.60 3.91 20.34
N GLY A 54 -4.97 2.63 20.25
CA GLY A 54 -6.13 2.17 19.48
C GLY A 54 -5.96 2.35 17.97
N THR A 55 -4.73 2.40 17.47
CA THR A 55 -4.45 2.57 16.05
C THR A 55 -4.71 1.27 15.29
N ARG A 56 -5.47 1.38 14.21
CA ARG A 56 -5.65 0.32 13.21
C ARG A 56 -4.60 0.49 12.12
N PHE A 57 -4.17 -0.61 11.52
CA PHE A 57 -3.06 -0.59 10.57
C PHE A 57 -3.51 -0.92 9.15
N GLU A 58 -2.89 -0.20 8.21
CA GLU A 58 -2.74 -0.63 6.83
C GLU A 58 -1.45 -1.45 6.73
N PHE A 59 -1.58 -2.74 6.43
CA PHE A 59 -0.45 -3.66 6.39
C PHE A 59 0.17 -3.70 4.99
N GLU A 60 1.20 -2.87 4.78
CA GLU A 60 1.91 -2.83 3.50
C GLU A 60 2.74 -4.11 3.26
N CYS A 61 2.29 -4.86 2.26
CA CYS A 61 2.86 -6.12 1.81
C CYS A 61 3.43 -5.92 0.41
N TYR A 62 4.75 -5.92 0.30
CA TYR A 62 5.49 -5.71 -0.95
C TYR A 62 5.86 -7.01 -1.65
N ASP A 63 5.68 -8.14 -0.97
CA ASP A 63 5.95 -9.47 -1.50
C ASP A 63 5.15 -10.51 -0.71
N VAL A 64 5.08 -11.74 -1.22
CA VAL A 64 4.36 -12.85 -0.59
C VAL A 64 4.89 -13.16 0.80
N GLY A 65 6.21 -13.06 1.01
CA GLY A 65 6.81 -13.24 2.34
C GLY A 65 6.23 -12.32 3.41
N HIS A 66 5.80 -11.11 3.03
CA HIS A 66 5.19 -10.16 3.96
C HIS A 66 3.80 -10.60 4.44
N LEU A 67 3.04 -11.33 3.61
CA LEU A 67 1.77 -11.94 4.01
C LEU A 67 2.01 -13.03 5.06
N TYR A 68 3.04 -13.84 4.89
CA TYR A 68 3.44 -14.85 5.88
C TYR A 68 3.95 -14.23 7.19
N SER A 69 4.69 -13.12 7.12
CA SER A 69 5.07 -12.35 8.31
C SER A 69 3.85 -11.85 9.08
N LEU A 70 2.83 -11.36 8.39
CA LEU A 70 1.57 -10.94 9.03
C LEU A 70 0.80 -12.12 9.61
N ALA A 71 0.74 -13.26 8.92
CA ALA A 71 0.11 -14.48 9.42
C ALA A 71 0.75 -14.93 10.74
N HIS A 72 2.09 -14.93 10.83
CA HIS A 72 2.80 -15.22 12.08
C HIS A 72 2.40 -14.29 13.24
N LEU A 73 2.24 -12.99 12.96
CA LEU A 73 1.82 -12.01 13.97
C LEU A 73 0.35 -12.20 14.36
N ARG A 74 -0.51 -12.59 13.41
CA ARG A 74 -1.93 -12.90 13.63
C ARG A 74 -2.11 -14.16 14.47
N ASP A 75 -1.37 -15.23 14.16
CA ASP A 75 -1.41 -16.52 14.90
C ASP A 75 -0.99 -16.37 16.36
N ARG A 76 -0.20 -15.33 16.66
CA ARG A 76 0.22 -14.95 18.02
C ARG A 76 -0.69 -13.92 18.68
N GLU A 77 -1.85 -13.64 18.08
CA GLU A 77 -2.87 -12.71 18.58
C GLU A 77 -2.37 -11.27 18.79
N LEU A 78 -1.28 -10.88 18.11
CA LEU A 78 -0.74 -9.52 18.19
C LEU A 78 -1.52 -8.51 17.34
N VAL A 79 -2.32 -9.02 16.40
CA VAL A 79 -3.19 -8.22 15.54
C VAL A 79 -4.62 -8.73 15.64
N SER A 80 -5.55 -7.88 16.05
CA SER A 80 -6.97 -8.21 16.19
C SER A 80 -7.86 -7.45 15.20
N GLY A 81 -9.11 -7.90 15.07
CA GLY A 81 -10.11 -7.31 14.18
C GLY A 81 -9.88 -7.62 12.69
N PRO A 82 -10.63 -6.94 11.79
CA PRO A 82 -10.43 -7.06 10.35
C PRO A 82 -9.01 -6.64 9.96
N LEU A 83 -8.35 -7.36 9.06
CA LEU A 83 -7.05 -6.93 8.53
C LEU A 83 -7.25 -6.02 7.33
N PHE A 84 -6.48 -4.94 7.19
CA PHE A 84 -6.45 -4.14 5.97
C PHE A 84 -5.11 -4.35 5.29
N LEU A 85 -5.09 -5.19 4.26
CA LEU A 85 -3.88 -5.54 3.52
C LEU A 85 -3.68 -4.57 2.37
N GLN A 86 -2.53 -3.93 2.28
CA GLN A 86 -2.17 -3.12 1.13
C GLN A 86 -1.13 -3.89 0.31
N PHE A 87 -1.52 -4.38 -0.87
CA PHE A 87 -0.59 -5.02 -1.79
C PHE A 87 0.16 -3.94 -2.57
N VAL A 88 1.48 -3.92 -2.43
CA VAL A 88 2.35 -2.91 -3.03
C VAL A 88 3.14 -3.53 -4.17
N LEU A 89 2.84 -3.15 -5.41
CA LEU A 89 3.47 -3.75 -6.59
C LEU A 89 4.38 -2.75 -7.33
N GLY A 90 5.52 -3.25 -7.83
CA GLY A 90 6.39 -2.49 -8.74
C GLY A 90 7.48 -1.65 -8.08
N ILE A 91 7.76 -1.85 -6.79
CA ILE A 91 8.94 -1.30 -6.14
C ILE A 91 10.14 -2.21 -6.40
N LEU A 92 11.28 -1.65 -6.81
CA LEU A 92 12.50 -2.43 -7.00
C LEU A 92 13.01 -2.95 -5.65
N GLY A 93 12.98 -4.27 -5.51
CA GLY A 93 13.25 -4.98 -4.25
C GLY A 93 12.01 -5.71 -3.68
N GLY A 94 10.82 -5.41 -4.21
CA GLY A 94 9.58 -6.15 -3.95
C GLY A 94 9.06 -6.90 -5.19
N ILE A 95 7.79 -7.28 -5.15
CA ILE A 95 7.11 -8.02 -6.21
C ILE A 95 6.84 -7.14 -7.44
N GLY A 96 6.97 -7.74 -8.63
CA GLY A 96 6.81 -7.05 -9.92
C GLY A 96 5.35 -6.63 -10.19
N PRO A 97 5.11 -5.58 -11.00
CA PRO A 97 3.79 -5.03 -11.27
C PRO A 97 3.04 -5.77 -12.39
N ASP A 98 3.00 -7.10 -12.29
CA ASP A 98 2.32 -8.00 -13.21
C ASP A 98 0.95 -8.42 -12.63
N PRO A 99 -0.11 -8.53 -13.45
CA PRO A 99 -1.41 -9.02 -12.98
C PRO A 99 -1.35 -10.37 -12.26
N ASP A 100 -0.49 -11.29 -12.73
CA ASP A 100 -0.29 -12.60 -12.12
C ASP A 100 0.23 -12.50 -10.68
N ASN A 101 1.09 -11.51 -10.39
CA ASN A 101 1.57 -11.27 -9.04
C ASN A 101 0.46 -10.75 -8.13
N LEU A 102 -0.40 -9.85 -8.61
CA LEU A 102 -1.58 -9.40 -7.85
C LEU A 102 -2.53 -10.57 -7.53
N ILE A 103 -2.85 -11.39 -8.54
CA ILE A 103 -3.71 -12.57 -8.37
C ILE A 103 -3.06 -13.55 -7.38
N HIS A 104 -1.74 -13.75 -7.50
CA HIS A 104 -0.99 -14.61 -6.59
C HIS A 104 -1.04 -14.11 -5.14
N MET A 105 -0.80 -12.82 -4.90
CA MET A 105 -0.89 -12.22 -3.57
C MET A 105 -2.30 -12.36 -2.99
N LYS A 106 -3.35 -12.09 -3.78
CA LYS A 106 -4.74 -12.28 -3.36
C LYS A 106 -5.00 -13.74 -2.95
N ARG A 107 -4.57 -14.70 -3.76
CA ARG A 107 -4.73 -16.14 -3.47
C ARG A 107 -4.02 -16.56 -2.19
N ILE A 108 -2.82 -16.01 -1.92
CA ILE A 108 -2.11 -16.29 -0.67
C ILE A 108 -2.81 -15.64 0.52
N ALA A 109 -3.31 -14.41 0.38
CA ALA A 109 -4.09 -13.76 1.42
C ALA A 109 -5.38 -14.53 1.74
N ASP A 110 -6.12 -15.01 0.73
CA ASP A 110 -7.29 -15.87 0.91
C ASP A 110 -6.95 -17.13 1.72
N LYS A 111 -5.84 -17.79 1.36
CA LYS A 111 -5.37 -18.98 2.07
C LYS A 111 -5.02 -18.70 3.53
N LEU A 112 -4.37 -17.57 3.82
CA LEU A 112 -3.83 -17.26 5.14
C LEU A 112 -4.87 -16.62 6.07
N PHE A 113 -5.79 -15.83 5.54
CA PHE A 113 -6.67 -14.96 6.33
C PHE A 113 -8.16 -15.22 6.10
N GLY A 114 -8.55 -16.03 5.10
CA GLY A 114 -9.95 -16.29 4.78
C GLY A 114 -10.75 -15.00 4.64
N ASP A 115 -11.91 -14.92 5.29
CA ASP A 115 -12.78 -13.74 5.24
C ASP A 115 -12.42 -12.65 6.27
N SER A 116 -11.30 -12.78 6.98
CA SER A 116 -10.91 -11.87 8.07
C SER A 116 -10.15 -10.62 7.62
N TYR A 117 -10.05 -10.38 6.32
CA TYR A 117 -9.34 -9.25 5.75
C TYR A 117 -10.11 -8.53 4.65
N GLN A 118 -9.75 -7.27 4.46
CA GLN A 118 -9.99 -6.50 3.24
C GLN A 118 -8.64 -6.20 2.62
N PHE A 119 -8.59 -6.10 1.29
CA PHE A 119 -7.37 -5.68 0.60
C PHE A 119 -7.57 -4.38 -0.17
N SER A 120 -6.48 -3.66 -0.32
CA SER A 120 -6.29 -2.55 -1.26
C SER A 120 -5.05 -2.84 -2.11
N VAL A 121 -4.94 -2.15 -3.23
CA VAL A 121 -3.77 -2.23 -4.11
C VAL A 121 -3.24 -0.84 -4.39
N LEU A 122 -1.91 -0.70 -4.32
CA LEU A 122 -1.18 0.32 -5.06
C LEU A 122 -0.19 -0.32 -6.03
N ALA A 123 0.12 0.41 -7.09
CA ALA A 123 1.15 0.02 -8.04
C ALA A 123 1.95 1.23 -8.50
N ALA A 124 3.28 1.06 -8.57
CA ALA A 124 4.21 2.16 -8.82
C ALA A 124 4.08 2.75 -10.24
N GLY A 125 4.04 4.08 -10.31
CA GLY A 125 4.10 4.86 -11.53
C GLY A 125 2.99 4.51 -12.54
N ARG A 126 3.40 4.20 -13.78
CA ARG A 126 2.47 3.90 -14.88
C ARG A 126 1.56 2.69 -14.63
N HIS A 127 1.90 1.85 -13.65
CA HIS A 127 1.16 0.65 -13.31
C HIS A 127 -0.05 0.93 -12.38
N GLN A 128 -0.14 2.12 -11.78
CA GLN A 128 -1.19 2.52 -10.84
C GLN A 128 -2.59 2.19 -11.39
N MET A 129 -3.03 2.86 -12.47
CA MET A 129 -4.40 2.72 -12.97
C MET A 129 -4.76 1.30 -13.44
N PRO A 130 -3.92 0.59 -14.22
CA PRO A 130 -4.24 -0.79 -14.63
C PRO A 130 -4.43 -1.76 -13.45
N LEU A 131 -3.49 -1.80 -12.49
CA LEU A 131 -3.52 -2.80 -11.43
C LEU A 131 -4.60 -2.53 -10.39
N ILE A 132 -4.86 -1.27 -10.03
CA ILE A 132 -5.95 -0.95 -9.10
C ILE A 132 -7.33 -1.17 -9.74
N SER A 133 -7.45 -1.06 -11.07
CA SER A 133 -8.69 -1.41 -11.77
C SER A 133 -8.97 -2.92 -11.72
N ILE A 134 -7.91 -3.73 -11.87
CA ILE A 134 -8.00 -5.19 -11.67
C ILE A 134 -8.38 -5.49 -10.21
N ALA A 135 -7.78 -4.80 -9.24
CA ALA A 135 -8.12 -4.94 -7.83
C ALA A 135 -9.60 -4.67 -7.56
N ALA A 136 -10.15 -3.57 -8.09
CA ALA A 136 -11.56 -3.22 -7.97
C ALA A 136 -12.47 -4.32 -8.56
N ALA A 137 -12.14 -4.83 -9.76
CA ALA A 137 -12.87 -5.92 -10.39
C ALA A 137 -12.81 -7.24 -9.60
N MET A 138 -11.80 -7.42 -8.75
CA MET A 138 -11.65 -8.55 -7.83
C MET A 138 -12.33 -8.32 -6.46
N GLY A 139 -13.08 -7.23 -6.28
CA GLY A 139 -13.71 -6.86 -5.01
C GLY A 139 -12.76 -6.23 -3.99
N GLY A 140 -11.61 -5.71 -4.44
CA GLY A 140 -10.65 -5.00 -3.61
C GLY A 140 -10.87 -3.48 -3.58
N ASN A 141 -10.20 -2.84 -2.63
CA ASN A 141 -10.08 -1.39 -2.56
C ASN A 141 -8.93 -0.90 -3.46
N VAL A 142 -8.87 0.41 -3.69
CA VAL A 142 -7.89 1.04 -4.57
C VAL A 142 -7.13 2.16 -3.85
N ARG A 143 -5.83 2.30 -4.11
CA ARG A 143 -5.01 3.42 -3.67
C ARG A 143 -4.43 4.17 -4.86
N VAL A 144 -4.55 5.50 -4.81
CA VAL A 144 -3.98 6.45 -5.77
C VAL A 144 -3.31 7.60 -5.03
N GLY A 145 -2.44 8.32 -5.71
CA GLY A 145 -1.79 9.50 -5.17
C GLY A 145 -0.46 9.78 -5.85
N LEU A 146 0.01 11.03 -5.70
CA LEU A 146 1.30 11.51 -6.19
C LEU A 146 2.49 10.80 -5.53
N GLU A 147 2.28 10.22 -4.36
CA GLU A 147 3.25 9.33 -3.70
C GLU A 147 3.59 8.13 -4.60
N ASP A 148 2.56 7.51 -5.18
CA ASP A 148 2.73 6.26 -5.92
C ASP A 148 3.01 6.51 -7.42
N SER A 149 2.48 7.61 -7.98
CA SER A 149 2.70 8.01 -9.37
C SER A 149 2.60 9.52 -9.56
N LEU A 150 3.61 10.13 -10.19
CA LEU A 150 3.57 11.54 -10.58
C LEU A 150 2.69 11.84 -11.81
N TYR A 151 2.15 10.81 -12.45
CA TYR A 151 1.47 10.93 -13.74
C TYR A 151 -0.02 10.62 -13.64
N ASP A 152 -0.81 11.35 -14.43
CA ASP A 152 -2.14 10.93 -14.86
C ASP A 152 -2.12 10.63 -16.37
N GLY A 153 -2.08 9.33 -16.68
CA GLY A 153 -1.94 8.86 -18.05
C GLY A 153 -0.53 9.16 -18.58
N ARG A 154 -0.43 9.97 -19.63
CA ARG A 154 0.86 10.37 -20.23
C ARG A 154 1.34 11.74 -19.76
N GLN A 155 0.58 12.42 -18.92
CA GLN A 155 0.89 13.77 -18.44
C GLN A 155 1.17 13.75 -16.94
N LEU A 156 1.91 14.74 -16.43
CA LEU A 156 2.03 14.92 -14.98
C LEU A 156 0.65 15.25 -14.39
N ALA A 157 0.31 14.60 -13.29
CA ALA A 157 -0.90 14.91 -12.55
C ALA A 157 -0.73 16.29 -11.89
N LYS A 158 -1.74 17.15 -11.98
CA LYS A 158 -1.68 18.50 -11.37
C LYS A 158 -2.02 18.44 -9.88
N SER A 159 -2.80 17.43 -9.49
CA SER A 159 -3.18 17.20 -8.10
C SER A 159 -3.50 15.73 -7.84
N ASN A 160 -3.46 15.32 -6.57
CA ASN A 160 -4.00 14.01 -6.14
C ASN A 160 -5.47 13.83 -6.58
N ALA A 161 -6.26 14.90 -6.60
CA ALA A 161 -7.66 14.87 -6.99
C ALA A 161 -7.88 14.44 -8.45
N ASP A 162 -6.90 14.67 -9.34
CA ASP A 162 -7.01 14.24 -10.74
C ASP A 162 -7.00 12.71 -10.84
N GLN A 163 -6.09 12.05 -10.11
CA GLN A 163 -6.03 10.60 -10.03
C GLN A 163 -7.24 10.01 -9.31
N VAL A 164 -7.74 10.65 -8.25
CA VAL A 164 -8.98 10.24 -7.57
C VAL A 164 -10.18 10.29 -8.52
N ARG A 165 -10.36 11.38 -9.28
CA ARG A 165 -11.44 11.48 -10.27
C ARG A 165 -11.32 10.41 -11.34
N ARG A 166 -10.10 10.12 -11.80
CA ARG A 166 -9.88 9.12 -12.83
C ARG A 166 -10.24 7.71 -12.37
N ILE A 167 -9.77 7.29 -11.19
CA ILE A 167 -10.13 5.95 -10.69
C ILE A 167 -11.63 5.87 -10.40
N ARG A 168 -12.24 6.95 -9.89
CA ARG A 168 -13.70 7.01 -9.71
C ARG A 168 -14.46 6.76 -11.01
N SER A 169 -14.05 7.36 -12.13
CA SER A 169 -14.70 7.09 -13.43
C SER A 169 -14.62 5.63 -13.86
N VAL A 170 -13.54 4.93 -13.50
CA VAL A 170 -13.44 3.47 -13.76
C VAL A 170 -14.40 2.70 -12.85
N LEU A 171 -14.46 3.04 -11.56
CA LEU A 171 -15.37 2.41 -10.59
C LEU A 171 -16.84 2.60 -10.99
N ASP A 172 -17.21 3.82 -11.41
CA ASP A 172 -18.55 4.12 -11.93
C ASP A 172 -18.87 3.22 -13.15
N GLY A 173 -17.90 3.04 -14.06
CA GLY A 173 -18.03 2.15 -15.21
C GLY A 173 -18.17 0.66 -14.85
N LEU A 174 -17.66 0.26 -13.68
CA LEU A 174 -17.84 -1.09 -13.12
C LEU A 174 -19.11 -1.22 -12.27
N SER A 175 -19.93 -0.16 -12.17
CA SER A 175 -21.12 -0.10 -11.30
C SER A 175 -20.79 -0.32 -9.81
N LEU A 176 -19.63 0.18 -9.37
CA LEU A 176 -19.18 0.15 -7.98
C LEU A 176 -19.36 1.52 -7.33
N GLU A 177 -19.69 1.52 -6.03
CA GLU A 177 -19.83 2.74 -5.24
C GLU A 177 -18.58 3.05 -4.42
N VAL A 178 -18.27 4.33 -4.22
CA VAL A 178 -17.14 4.78 -3.41
C VAL A 178 -17.59 4.98 -1.97
N ALA A 179 -16.93 4.27 -1.05
CA ALA A 179 -17.17 4.43 0.38
C ALA A 179 -16.89 5.88 0.84
N THR A 180 -17.82 6.43 1.59
CA THR A 180 -17.64 7.63 2.40
C THR A 180 -16.63 7.37 3.52
N PRO A 181 -16.06 8.43 4.13
CA PRO A 181 -15.21 8.27 5.30
C PRO A 181 -15.93 7.61 6.50
N ALA A 182 -17.25 7.64 6.59
CA ALA A 182 -17.99 6.97 7.66
C ALA A 182 -18.02 5.45 7.42
N GLU A 183 -18.37 5.03 6.21
CA GLU A 183 -18.37 3.62 5.80
C GLU A 183 -16.97 3.02 5.90
N ALA A 184 -15.93 3.73 5.44
CA ALA A 184 -14.56 3.27 5.57
C ALA A 184 -14.14 3.05 7.04
N ARG A 185 -14.63 3.88 7.97
CA ARG A 185 -14.38 3.67 9.41
C ARG A 185 -15.06 2.43 9.95
N GLU A 186 -16.29 2.16 9.53
CA GLU A 186 -17.03 0.97 9.92
C GLU A 186 -16.36 -0.30 9.37
N MET A 187 -16.10 -0.32 8.05
CA MET A 187 -15.42 -1.40 7.34
C MET A 187 -14.09 -1.79 8.01
N LEU A 188 -13.30 -0.79 8.41
CA LEU A 188 -11.96 -0.99 8.96
C LEU A 188 -11.91 -0.98 10.50
N ALA A 189 -13.08 -0.93 11.16
CA ALA A 189 -13.22 -0.83 12.61
C ALA A 189 -12.34 0.27 13.24
N LEU A 190 -12.34 1.46 12.63
CA LEU A 190 -11.54 2.59 13.08
C LEU A 190 -12.16 3.26 14.31
N LYS A 191 -11.31 3.83 15.17
CA LYS A 191 -11.77 4.56 16.37
C LYS A 191 -12.51 5.87 16.06
N GLY A 192 -12.63 6.34 14.83
CA GLY A 192 -13.33 7.60 14.55
C GLY A 192 -12.47 8.83 14.74
N GLY A 193 -12.92 9.93 14.11
CA GLY A 193 -12.13 11.17 13.96
C GLY A 193 -12.06 12.04 15.21
N ASP A 194 -12.96 11.83 16.17
CA ASP A 194 -13.01 12.52 17.47
C ASP A 194 -12.06 11.90 18.52
N ARG A 195 -11.51 10.70 18.23
CA ARG A 195 -10.62 9.95 19.13
C ARG A 195 -9.15 9.98 18.69
N VAL A 196 -8.75 11.03 17.96
CA VAL A 196 -7.36 11.31 17.54
C VAL A 196 -6.83 12.55 18.27
N ALA A 197 -5.50 12.70 18.34
CA ALA A 197 -4.83 13.74 19.14
C ALA A 197 -4.27 14.88 18.28
N PHE A 198 -5.10 15.44 17.38
CA PHE A 198 -4.80 16.62 16.56
C PHE A 198 -6.08 17.37 16.18
#